data_AF-X1N074-F1
#
_entry.id   AF-X1N074-F1
#
_cell.length_a   1.000
_cell.length_b   1.000
_cell.length_c   1.000
_cell.angle_alpha   90.00
_cell.angle_beta   90.00
_cell.angle_gamma   90.00
#
_symmetry.space_group_name_H-M   'P 1'
#
loop_
_entity.id
_entity.type
_entity.pdbx_description
1 polymer ?
#
loop_
_entity_poly.entity_id
_entity_poly.type
_entity_poly.pdbx_seq_one_letter_code
_entity_poly.pdbx_strand_id
1 'polypeptide(L)'
;MGDMVLTEVVNQLTVQMVRIAPPFYWLLPTGHIDPENDWDNEPGAYDGTIDTYAENWTGIEKWSGFIELIIPPTNISGVRCYITSPLTPKIGDIDVEYEDDPGNWHDVYEGTLAPGWNEKDIPDGIKVVTKARFRMYNRSYTRKMRFRLHEFQFWGSR
;
A
#
# COMPACT_ATOMS: atom_id res chain seq x y z
N MET A 1 32.53 -73.25 -4.07
CA MET A 1 32.82 -71.84 -4.36
C MET A 1 31.47 -71.14 -4.40
N GLY A 2 31.13 -70.40 -3.34
CA GLY A 2 29.85 -69.71 -3.24
C GLY A 2 30.04 -68.25 -3.62
N ASP A 3 29.35 -67.81 -4.65
CA ASP A 3 29.42 -66.43 -5.15
C ASP A 3 28.77 -65.47 -4.15
N MET A 4 29.50 -64.40 -3.85
CA MET A 4 29.10 -63.32 -2.95
C MET A 4 28.42 -62.22 -3.78
N VAL A 5 27.11 -62.02 -3.58
CA VAL A 5 26.38 -60.93 -4.24
C VAL A 5 26.57 -59.65 -3.42
N LEU A 6 27.28 -58.67 -3.99
CA LEU A 6 27.35 -57.32 -3.45
C LEU A 6 26.04 -56.59 -3.77
N THR A 7 25.27 -56.28 -2.74
CA THR A 7 24.09 -55.42 -2.87
C THR A 7 24.53 -53.96 -2.84
N GLU A 8 24.32 -53.26 -3.94
CA GLU A 8 24.63 -51.83 -4.07
C GLU A 8 23.56 -51.03 -3.33
N VAL A 9 23.93 -50.42 -2.20
CA VAL A 9 23.05 -49.51 -1.45
C VAL A 9 23.11 -48.15 -2.11
N VAL A 10 22.16 -47.86 -3.01
CA VAL A 10 22.01 -46.54 -3.62
C VAL A 10 21.43 -45.58 -2.58
N ASN A 11 22.28 -44.74 -2.00
CA ASN A 11 21.89 -43.73 -1.03
C ASN A 11 21.29 -42.52 -1.78
N GLN A 12 19.97 -42.43 -1.87
CA GLN A 12 19.30 -41.28 -2.48
C GLN A 12 19.33 -40.10 -1.50
N LEU A 13 20.17 -39.10 -1.79
CA LEU A 13 20.18 -37.81 -1.10
C LEU A 13 18.95 -37.00 -1.51
N THR A 14 17.99 -36.85 -0.61
CA THR A 14 16.88 -35.91 -0.75
C THR A 14 17.42 -34.49 -0.53
N VAL A 15 17.63 -33.73 -1.61
CA VAL A 15 17.94 -32.30 -1.52
C VAL A 15 16.67 -31.57 -1.07
N GLN A 16 16.61 -31.14 0.18
CA GLN A 16 15.61 -30.18 0.62
C GLN A 16 15.94 -28.80 0.03
N MET A 17 15.20 -28.41 -1.01
CA MET A 17 15.19 -27.03 -1.49
C MET A 17 14.53 -26.15 -0.42
N VAL A 18 15.33 -25.39 0.33
CA VAL A 18 14.84 -24.35 1.23
C VAL A 18 14.36 -23.19 0.37
N ARG A 19 13.03 -22.99 0.27
CA ARG A 19 12.48 -21.77 -0.31
C ARG A 19 12.69 -20.63 0.68
N ILE A 20 13.63 -19.73 0.37
CA ILE A 20 13.75 -18.45 1.08
C ILE A 20 12.65 -17.53 0.53
N ALA A 21 11.73 -17.10 1.39
CA ALA A 21 10.74 -16.11 0.98
C ALA A 21 11.47 -14.80 0.61
N PRO A 22 11.07 -14.10 -0.48
CA PRO A 22 11.65 -12.82 -0.81
C PRO A 22 11.48 -11.83 0.36
N PRO A 23 12.48 -10.97 0.63
CA PRO A 23 12.37 -10.00 1.71
C PRO A 23 11.27 -8.98 1.39
N PHE A 24 10.61 -8.48 2.43
CA PHE A 24 9.69 -7.36 2.31
C PHE A 24 10.46 -6.05 2.26
N TYR A 25 9.97 -5.10 1.45
CA TYR A 25 10.50 -3.75 1.32
C TYR A 25 9.38 -2.78 0.93
N TRP A 26 9.66 -1.49 1.03
CA TRP A 26 8.73 -0.44 0.61
C TRP A 26 8.73 -0.32 -0.91
N LEU A 27 7.55 -0.52 -1.49
CA LEU A 27 7.27 -0.49 -2.92
C LEU A 27 6.49 0.79 -3.25
N LEU A 28 6.88 1.47 -4.32
CA LEU A 28 6.12 2.59 -4.85
C LEU A 28 4.95 2.08 -5.71
N PRO A 29 3.80 2.78 -5.69
CA PRO A 29 2.82 2.72 -6.77
C PRO A 29 3.48 2.91 -8.14
N THR A 30 2.91 2.30 -9.17
CA THR A 30 3.33 2.43 -10.57
C THR A 30 2.45 3.38 -11.38
N GLY A 31 1.39 3.91 -10.78
CA GLY A 31 0.45 4.82 -11.43
C GLY A 31 -0.67 5.25 -10.49
N HIS A 32 -1.58 6.09 -11.01
CA HIS A 32 -2.77 6.53 -10.29
C HIS A 32 -4.01 6.52 -11.19
N ILE A 33 -5.18 6.58 -10.56
CA ILE A 33 -6.46 6.99 -11.15
C ILE A 33 -7.03 8.04 -10.20
N ASP A 34 -7.49 9.16 -10.75
CA ASP A 34 -8.27 10.17 -10.02
C ASP A 34 -9.68 10.21 -10.63
N PRO A 35 -10.61 9.37 -10.14
CA PRO A 35 -11.92 9.19 -10.77
C PRO A 35 -12.76 10.46 -10.78
N GLU A 36 -12.60 11.29 -9.75
CA GLU A 36 -13.32 12.55 -9.60
C GLU A 36 -12.57 13.76 -10.20
N ASN A 37 -11.33 13.57 -10.66
CA ASN A 37 -10.44 14.66 -11.10
C ASN A 37 -10.31 15.75 -10.01
N ASP A 38 -10.18 15.29 -8.76
CA ASP A 38 -10.20 16.10 -7.55
C ASP A 38 -8.77 16.41 -7.06
N TRP A 39 -7.79 15.60 -7.44
CA TRP A 39 -6.39 15.71 -7.07
C TRP A 39 -5.56 16.35 -8.18
N ASP A 40 -4.62 17.21 -7.78
CA ASP A 40 -3.66 17.84 -8.67
C ASP A 40 -2.25 17.29 -8.35
N ASN A 41 -1.41 17.11 -9.37
CA ASN A 41 -0.01 16.65 -9.24
C ASN A 41 0.11 15.24 -8.63
N GLU A 42 -0.78 14.35 -9.02
CA GLU A 42 -0.92 12.96 -8.57
C GLU A 42 0.39 12.16 -8.57
N PRO A 43 1.29 12.29 -9.57
CA PRO A 43 2.59 11.62 -9.53
C PRO A 43 3.44 11.96 -8.30
N GLY A 44 3.25 13.17 -7.73
CA GLY A 44 3.92 13.59 -6.51
C GLY A 44 3.49 12.83 -5.26
N ALA A 45 2.51 11.93 -5.32
CA ALA A 45 2.17 11.04 -4.21
C ALA A 45 2.97 9.71 -4.24
N TYR A 46 3.77 9.45 -5.28
CA TYR A 46 4.44 8.15 -5.45
C TYR A 46 5.76 8.21 -6.25
N ASP A 47 6.47 9.34 -6.22
CA ASP A 47 7.70 9.56 -7.00
C ASP A 47 9.00 9.20 -6.26
N GLY A 48 8.92 8.73 -5.02
CA GLY A 48 10.07 8.32 -4.21
C GLY A 48 10.70 9.44 -3.39
N THR A 49 10.07 10.62 -3.31
CA THR A 49 10.52 11.73 -2.46
C THR A 49 9.38 12.32 -1.63
N ILE A 50 9.73 12.96 -0.50
CA ILE A 50 8.77 13.64 0.38
C ILE A 50 8.71 15.16 0.14
N ASP A 51 9.38 15.64 -0.90
CA ASP A 51 9.48 17.08 -1.22
C ASP A 51 8.40 17.53 -2.23
N THR A 52 7.81 16.59 -2.95
CA THR A 52 6.70 16.75 -3.89
C THR A 52 5.42 16.20 -3.26
N TYR A 53 4.26 16.53 -3.84
CA TYR A 53 2.98 16.05 -3.33
C TYR A 53 1.89 16.10 -4.38
N ALA A 54 0.93 15.19 -4.26
CA ALA A 54 -0.41 15.37 -4.78
C ALA A 54 -1.21 16.25 -3.81
N GLU A 55 -2.06 17.14 -4.33
CA GLU A 55 -2.91 17.98 -3.50
C GLU A 55 -4.37 17.98 -3.90
N ASN A 56 -5.27 18.14 -2.93
CA ASN A 56 -6.69 18.32 -3.16
C ASN A 56 -7.18 19.52 -2.33
N TRP A 57 -8.12 20.27 -2.90
CA TRP A 57 -8.87 21.27 -2.14
C TRP A 57 -10.24 20.72 -1.77
N THR A 58 -10.45 20.42 -0.48
CA THR A 58 -11.70 19.84 0.02
C THR A 58 -12.61 20.87 0.69
N GLY A 59 -13.89 20.82 0.34
CA GLY A 59 -14.94 21.66 0.96
C GLY A 59 -15.07 21.47 2.48
N ILE A 60 -15.80 22.38 3.14
CA ILE A 60 -16.12 22.36 4.57
C ILE A 60 -16.89 21.08 4.92
N GLU A 61 -16.50 20.39 6.00
CA GLU A 61 -17.18 19.20 6.54
C GLU A 61 -17.41 18.08 5.50
N LYS A 62 -16.44 17.89 4.60
CA LYS A 62 -16.53 16.93 3.49
C LYS A 62 -15.28 16.07 3.37
N TRP A 63 -15.47 14.88 2.80
CA TRP A 63 -14.40 14.07 2.25
C TRP A 63 -13.93 14.64 0.91
N SER A 64 -12.65 14.52 0.61
CA SER A 64 -12.13 14.66 -0.76
C SER A 64 -12.62 13.50 -1.63
N GLY A 65 -12.50 13.63 -2.95
CA GLY A 65 -12.42 12.48 -3.85
C GLY A 65 -11.28 11.53 -3.48
N PHE A 66 -11.35 10.31 -3.98
CA PHE A 66 -10.28 9.33 -3.80
C PHE A 66 -9.20 9.52 -4.86
N ILE A 67 -7.95 9.36 -4.45
CA ILE A 67 -6.88 9.01 -5.38
C ILE A 67 -6.64 7.51 -5.27
N GLU A 68 -6.76 6.77 -6.37
CA GLU A 68 -6.38 5.37 -6.45
C GLU A 68 -4.92 5.27 -6.89
N LEU A 69 -4.13 4.47 -6.18
CA LEU A 69 -2.71 4.24 -6.40
C LEU A 69 -2.52 2.79 -6.83
N ILE A 70 -1.98 2.61 -8.03
CA ILE A 70 -1.90 1.32 -8.71
C ILE A 70 -0.57 0.65 -8.40
N ILE A 71 -0.59 -0.67 -8.18
CA ILE A 71 0.61 -1.51 -8.12
C ILE A 71 0.37 -2.80 -8.93
N PRO A 72 1.39 -3.42 -9.56
CA PRO A 72 1.21 -4.77 -10.10
C PRO A 72 0.76 -5.72 -8.97
N PRO A 73 -0.01 -6.79 -9.25
CA PRO A 73 -0.41 -7.74 -8.23
C PRO A 73 0.79 -8.21 -7.40
N THR A 74 0.80 -7.85 -6.11
CA THR A 74 1.97 -8.04 -5.23
C THR A 74 1.51 -8.49 -3.85
N ASN A 75 2.29 -9.36 -3.20
CA ASN A 75 2.08 -9.72 -1.79
C ASN A 75 2.39 -8.52 -0.90
N ILE A 76 1.36 -7.88 -0.34
CA ILE A 76 1.44 -6.72 0.54
C ILE A 76 0.88 -7.10 1.92
N SER A 77 1.53 -6.67 3.00
CA SER A 77 1.00 -6.80 4.37
C SER A 77 0.69 -5.47 5.05
N GLY A 78 1.02 -4.36 4.42
CA GLY A 78 0.81 -3.03 4.98
C GLY A 78 1.05 -1.93 3.96
N VAL A 79 0.67 -0.73 4.33
CA VAL A 79 0.81 0.49 3.55
C VAL A 79 1.33 1.61 4.44
N ARG A 80 1.88 2.65 3.82
CA ARG A 80 2.18 3.89 4.53
C ARG A 80 1.94 5.10 3.66
N CYS A 81 1.61 6.21 4.29
CA CYS A 81 1.53 7.50 3.64
C CYS A 81 2.32 8.57 4.40
N TYR A 82 2.94 9.49 3.67
CA TYR A 82 3.55 10.69 4.21
C TYR A 82 2.64 11.88 3.95
N ILE A 83 2.17 12.52 5.02
CA ILE A 83 1.36 13.73 4.92
C ILE A 83 2.01 14.86 5.69
N THR A 84 1.82 16.09 5.20
CA THR A 84 2.14 17.29 5.98
C THR A 84 0.84 18.03 6.27
N SER A 85 0.67 18.50 7.50
CA SER A 85 -0.41 19.44 7.80
C SER A 85 0.00 20.40 8.91
N PRO A 86 -0.02 21.73 8.66
CA PRO A 86 0.22 22.72 9.71
C PRO A 86 -1.02 22.96 10.60
N LEU A 87 -2.20 22.47 10.23
CA LEU A 87 -3.46 22.82 10.89
C LEU A 87 -4.37 21.60 11.04
N THR A 88 -4.70 21.29 12.29
CA THR A 88 -5.68 20.29 12.78
C THR A 88 -5.47 18.84 12.34
N PRO A 89 -5.82 17.85 13.19
CA PRO A 89 -5.76 16.44 12.81
C PRO A 89 -6.60 16.20 11.56
N LYS A 90 -6.01 15.48 10.61
CA LYS A 90 -6.68 15.08 9.38
C LYS A 90 -7.24 13.68 9.61
N ILE A 91 -8.52 13.50 9.36
CA ILE A 91 -9.05 12.14 9.27
C ILE A 91 -8.72 11.67 7.85
N GLY A 92 -7.93 10.62 7.75
CA GLY A 92 -7.65 9.93 6.50
C GLY A 92 -8.42 8.62 6.45
N ASP A 93 -8.61 8.15 5.23
CA ASP A 93 -9.25 6.88 4.92
C ASP A 93 -8.37 6.21 3.86
N ILE A 94 -7.97 4.96 4.15
CA ILE A 94 -7.12 4.12 3.31
C ILE A 94 -7.82 2.78 3.13
N ASP A 95 -8.10 2.44 1.88
CA ASP A 95 -8.59 1.12 1.49
C ASP A 95 -7.63 0.46 0.50
N VAL A 96 -7.72 -0.86 0.36
CA VAL A 96 -7.02 -1.64 -0.65
C VAL A 96 -7.97 -2.53 -1.44
N GLU A 97 -7.63 -2.79 -2.70
CA GLU A 97 -8.31 -3.78 -3.54
C GLU A 97 -7.44 -5.04 -3.64
N TYR A 98 -8.03 -6.19 -3.36
CA TYR A 98 -7.35 -7.49 -3.49
C TYR A 98 -7.53 -8.06 -4.91
N GLU A 99 -6.53 -8.80 -5.39
CA GLU A 99 -6.57 -9.44 -6.71
C GLU A 99 -7.71 -10.46 -6.84
N ASP A 100 -8.03 -11.17 -5.77
CA ASP A 100 -9.07 -12.20 -5.73
C ASP A 100 -10.48 -11.64 -5.53
N ASP A 101 -10.62 -10.32 -5.32
CA ASP A 101 -11.90 -9.63 -5.13
C ASP A 101 -11.96 -8.27 -5.88
N PRO A 102 -11.79 -8.27 -7.21
CA PRO A 102 -11.64 -7.04 -7.98
C PRO A 102 -12.90 -6.15 -7.94
N GLY A 103 -12.68 -4.85 -7.76
CA GLY A 103 -13.74 -3.85 -7.59
C GLY A 103 -14.32 -3.74 -6.17
N ASN A 104 -13.94 -4.61 -5.25
CA ASN A 104 -14.27 -4.49 -3.83
C ASN A 104 -13.11 -3.86 -3.06
N TRP A 105 -13.45 -2.96 -2.13
CA TRP A 105 -12.49 -2.21 -1.34
C TRP A 105 -12.53 -2.69 0.10
N HIS A 106 -11.35 -2.97 0.65
CA HIS A 106 -11.15 -3.45 2.01
C HIS A 106 -10.52 -2.34 2.86
N ASP A 107 -11.19 -1.98 3.96
CA ASP A 107 -10.72 -0.96 4.89
C ASP A 107 -9.39 -1.39 5.54
N VAL A 108 -8.40 -0.52 5.45
CA VAL A 108 -7.13 -0.63 6.16
C VAL A 108 -7.11 0.31 7.34
N TYR A 109 -7.62 1.54 7.17
CA TYR A 109 -7.60 2.55 8.21
C TYR A 109 -8.54 3.72 7.90
N GLU A 110 -9.49 3.98 8.80
CA GLU A 110 -10.17 5.26 8.93
C GLU A 110 -9.83 5.93 10.27
N GLY A 111 -9.24 7.12 10.25
CA GLY A 111 -8.93 7.83 11.49
C GLY A 111 -7.95 8.98 11.37
N THR A 112 -7.51 9.49 12.52
CA THR A 112 -6.59 10.63 12.58
C THR A 112 -5.17 10.23 12.13
N LEU A 113 -4.68 10.90 11.09
CA LEU A 113 -3.29 10.81 10.63
C LEU A 113 -2.44 11.92 11.23
N ALA A 114 -1.22 11.57 11.63
CA ALA A 114 -0.22 12.51 12.13
C ALA A 114 0.62 13.07 10.96
N PRO A 115 1.20 14.27 11.10
CA PRO A 115 2.24 14.71 10.16
C PRO A 115 3.43 13.73 10.14
N GLY A 116 3.93 13.43 8.95
CA GLY A 116 4.99 12.45 8.73
C GLY A 116 4.46 11.11 8.21
N TRP A 117 5.26 10.07 8.37
CA TRP A 117 4.90 8.70 7.98
C TRP A 117 3.82 8.12 8.89
N ASN A 118 2.76 7.61 8.28
CA ASN A 118 1.71 6.85 8.93
C ASN A 118 1.69 5.45 8.33
N GLU A 119 2.14 4.46 9.09
CA GLU A 119 2.19 3.06 8.66
C GLU A 119 0.96 2.31 9.20
N LYS A 120 0.37 1.45 8.36
CA LYS A 120 -0.83 0.67 8.66
C LYS A 120 -0.69 -0.75 8.12
N ASP A 121 -0.94 -1.73 8.97
CA ASP A 121 -1.02 -3.13 8.55
C ASP A 121 -2.35 -3.40 7.85
N ILE A 122 -2.35 -4.27 6.85
CA ILE A 122 -3.58 -4.82 6.27
C ILE A 122 -4.22 -5.73 7.34
N PRO A 123 -5.48 -5.49 7.75
CA PRO A 123 -6.11 -6.26 8.83
C PRO A 123 -6.17 -7.77 8.56
N ASP A 124 -6.32 -8.18 7.29
CA ASP A 124 -6.40 -9.57 6.86
C ASP A 124 -5.02 -10.23 6.65
N GLY A 125 -3.92 -9.56 7.02
CA GLY A 125 -2.55 -10.03 6.82
C GLY A 125 -2.03 -9.84 5.39
N ILE A 126 -1.16 -10.74 4.94
CA ILE A 126 -0.58 -10.67 3.58
C ILE A 126 -1.66 -10.98 2.55
N LYS A 127 -1.87 -10.06 1.60
CA LYS A 127 -2.81 -10.17 0.50
C LYS A 127 -2.13 -9.82 -0.82
N VAL A 128 -2.63 -10.37 -1.93
CA VAL A 128 -2.23 -9.91 -3.25
C VAL A 128 -3.03 -8.64 -3.55
N VAL A 129 -2.38 -7.49 -3.51
CA VAL A 129 -3.01 -6.17 -3.70
C VAL A 129 -2.73 -5.66 -5.10
N THR A 130 -3.73 -5.03 -5.73
CA THR A 130 -3.63 -4.41 -7.05
C THR A 130 -3.73 -2.88 -7.00
N LYS A 131 -4.47 -2.34 -6.03
CA LYS A 131 -4.63 -0.91 -5.80
C LYS A 131 -4.77 -0.59 -4.31
N ALA A 132 -4.37 0.62 -3.93
CA ALA A 132 -4.84 1.28 -2.72
C ALA A 132 -5.62 2.54 -3.12
N ARG A 133 -6.51 3.03 -2.26
CA ARG A 133 -7.08 4.38 -2.42
C ARG A 133 -6.95 5.17 -1.15
N PHE A 134 -6.81 6.48 -1.31
CA PHE A 134 -6.63 7.42 -0.22
C PHE A 134 -7.57 8.62 -0.37
N ARG A 135 -8.18 9.05 0.74
CA ARG A 135 -8.91 10.33 0.82
C ARG A 135 -8.79 10.95 2.20
N MET A 136 -9.17 12.22 2.30
CA MET A 136 -9.08 12.98 3.56
C MET A 136 -10.37 13.73 3.85
N TYR A 137 -10.75 13.81 5.13
CA TYR A 137 -11.90 14.57 5.58
C TYR A 137 -11.50 15.94 6.12
N ASN A 138 -12.16 16.97 5.61
CA ASN A 138 -12.05 18.33 6.12
C ASN A 138 -13.03 18.57 7.27
N ARG A 139 -12.53 18.51 8.51
CA ARG A 139 -13.30 18.86 9.72
C ARG A 139 -13.51 20.36 9.93
N SER A 140 -12.96 21.24 9.09
CA SER A 140 -13.13 22.68 9.28
C SER A 140 -14.57 23.08 9.00
N TYR A 141 -15.16 23.84 9.92
CA TYR A 141 -16.51 24.42 9.81
C TYR A 141 -16.54 25.75 9.04
N THR A 142 -15.37 26.34 8.74
CA THR A 142 -15.29 27.75 8.28
C THR A 142 -14.49 27.94 7.00
N ARG A 143 -13.72 26.95 6.56
CA ARG A 143 -12.91 27.09 5.35
C ARG A 143 -12.68 25.78 4.61
N LYS A 144 -12.53 25.92 3.30
CA LYS A 144 -11.91 24.91 2.44
C LYS A 144 -10.50 24.65 2.93
N MET A 145 -10.06 23.40 2.94
CA MET A 145 -8.70 23.03 3.29
C MET A 145 -8.00 22.43 2.10
N ARG A 146 -6.69 22.69 2.03
CA ARG A 146 -5.81 22.01 1.11
C ARG A 146 -5.14 20.84 1.80
N PHE A 147 -5.21 19.68 1.19
CA PHE A 147 -4.56 18.46 1.62
C PHE A 147 -3.39 18.14 0.71
N ARG A 148 -2.38 17.47 1.29
CA ARG A 148 -1.15 17.09 0.58
C ARG A 148 -0.79 15.67 0.98
N LEU A 149 -0.74 14.79 -0.01
CA LEU A 149 -0.16 13.46 0.09
C LEU A 149 1.19 13.53 -0.61
N HIS A 150 2.28 13.45 0.16
CA HIS A 150 3.63 13.57 -0.39
C HIS A 150 4.18 12.23 -0.87
N GLU A 151 3.75 11.14 -0.25
CA GLU A 151 4.29 9.83 -0.60
C GLU A 151 3.34 8.74 -0.12
N PHE A 152 3.22 7.66 -0.87
CA PHE A 152 2.45 6.49 -0.51
C PHE A 152 3.21 5.24 -0.94
N GLN A 153 3.32 4.27 -0.05
CA GLN A 153 4.12 3.06 -0.29
C GLN A 153 3.43 1.83 0.26
N PHE A 154 3.74 0.70 -0.36
CA PHE A 154 3.27 -0.62 0.02
C PHE A 154 4.41 -1.40 0.70
N TRP A 155 4.15 -2.05 1.82
CA TRP A 155 5.08 -2.99 2.45
C TRP A 155 4.83 -4.39 1.90
N GLY A 156 5.74 -4.88 1.06
CA GLY A 156 5.51 -6.14 0.36
C GLY A 156 6.74 -6.76 -0.27
N SER A 157 6.52 -7.89 -0.91
CA SER A 157 7.55 -8.63 -1.64
C SER A 157 7.06 -8.99 -3.04
N ARG A 158 7.91 -8.78 -4.04
CA ARG A 158 7.73 -9.26 -5.41
C ARG A 158 8.28 -10.68 -5.57
#